data_AF-A0A7G1I7K8-F1
#
_entry.id   AF-A0A7G1I7K8-F1
#
_cell.length_a   1.000
_cell.length_b   1.000
_cell.length_c   1.000
_cell.angle_alpha   90.00
_cell.angle_beta   90.00
_cell.angle_gamma   90.00
#
_symmetry.space_group_name_H-M   'P 1'
#
loop_
_entity.id
_entity.type
_entity.pdbx_description
1 polymer ?
#
loop_
_entity_poly.entity_id
_entity_poly.type
_entity_poly.pdbx_seq_one_letter_code
_entity_poly.pdbx_strand_id
1 'polypeptide(L)'
;MRLLIAREAVDAHLTAAGDLAKPETDLRQKAAAAVGASGFYAKWLPQLVFGEGQRPTAYQEFGPLASHLRFVERSTRKLARNTFYGMARWQARLEQKQGFLGRIVDIGAELFAMSAACVRAEGQRVADPVVGHEAYELTEIFCEQATLRVEALFHALWANTDSSDVRLTNDVLDGRYTWLEEGIIDQSEGTGPWIAPWEPGPSTESDVARRISTVSSPGPVGRTQSA
;
A
#
# COMPACT_ATOMS: atom_id res chain seq x y z
N MET A 1 1.71 -4.35 -7.13
CA MET A 1 2.71 -4.03 -6.09
C MET A 1 2.17 -4.11 -4.66
N ARG A 2 0.92 -3.70 -4.38
CA ARG A 2 0.27 -3.77 -3.04
C ARG A 2 0.35 -5.16 -2.38
N LEU A 3 0.14 -6.21 -3.17
CA LEU A 3 0.02 -7.59 -2.68
C LEU A 3 1.36 -8.21 -2.26
N LEU A 4 2.48 -7.79 -2.88
CA LEU A 4 3.82 -8.23 -2.47
C LEU A 4 4.16 -7.65 -1.10
N ILE A 5 3.93 -6.35 -0.91
CA ILE A 5 4.16 -5.66 0.38
C ILE A 5 3.26 -6.24 1.47
N ALA A 6 1.98 -6.52 1.15
CA ALA A 6 1.05 -7.12 2.10
C ALA A 6 1.50 -8.51 2.55
N ARG A 7 1.97 -9.32 1.59
CA ARG A 7 2.46 -10.67 1.84
C ARG A 7 3.69 -10.63 2.74
N GLU A 8 4.71 -9.84 2.40
CA GLU A 8 5.93 -9.72 3.23
C GLU A 8 5.64 -9.21 4.65
N ALA A 9 4.76 -8.22 4.79
CA ALA A 9 4.39 -7.65 6.10
C ALA A 9 3.64 -8.66 6.99
N VAL A 10 2.80 -9.51 6.39
CA VAL A 10 2.05 -10.55 7.13
C VAL A 10 2.91 -11.80 7.36
N ASP A 11 3.83 -12.13 6.46
CA ASP A 11 4.68 -13.32 6.54
C ASP A 11 5.64 -13.28 7.73
N ALA A 12 6.13 -12.10 8.11
CA ALA A 12 6.92 -11.94 9.34
C ALA A 12 6.12 -12.29 10.61
N HIS A 13 4.81 -11.96 10.64
CA HIS A 13 3.92 -12.29 11.75
C HIS A 13 3.40 -13.73 11.70
N LEU A 14 3.20 -14.29 10.51
CA LEU A 14 2.88 -15.70 10.30
C LEU A 14 4.07 -16.61 10.62
N THR A 15 5.30 -16.17 10.35
CA THR A 15 6.55 -16.84 10.73
C THR A 15 6.79 -16.76 12.24
N ALA A 16 6.51 -15.61 12.88
CA ALA A 16 6.49 -15.51 14.34
C ALA A 16 5.38 -16.36 14.99
N ALA A 17 4.28 -16.60 14.28
CA ALA A 17 3.24 -17.57 14.64
C ALA A 17 3.52 -18.98 14.07
N GLY A 18 4.68 -19.19 13.45
CA GLY A 18 4.92 -20.15 12.35
C GLY A 18 5.16 -21.60 12.73
N ASP A 19 5.15 -21.94 14.01
CA ASP A 19 5.22 -23.33 14.46
C ASP A 19 3.83 -23.94 14.74
N LEU A 20 2.76 -23.13 14.69
CA LEU A 20 1.37 -23.58 14.80
C LEU A 20 0.76 -24.07 13.47
N ALA A 21 1.31 -23.63 12.32
CA ALA A 21 0.72 -23.88 10.99
C ALA A 21 1.30 -25.10 10.24
N LYS A 22 2.37 -25.73 10.75
CA LYS A 22 2.98 -26.91 10.13
C LYS A 22 2.16 -28.16 10.43
N PRO A 23 1.65 -28.92 9.44
CA PRO A 23 0.85 -30.12 9.69
C PRO A 23 1.61 -31.19 10.46
N GLU A 24 2.93 -31.30 10.25
CA GLU A 24 3.75 -32.45 10.69
C GLU A 24 4.65 -32.21 11.92
N THR A 25 4.34 -31.22 12.76
CA THR A 25 5.04 -31.05 14.05
C THR A 25 4.35 -31.81 15.18
N ASP A 26 5.15 -32.45 16.04
CA ASP A 26 4.71 -33.20 17.22
C ASP A 26 3.80 -32.31 18.11
N LEU A 27 2.74 -32.90 18.67
CA LEU A 27 1.69 -32.16 19.40
C LEU A 27 2.25 -31.32 20.55
N ARG A 28 3.35 -31.77 21.16
CA ARG A 28 4.05 -31.08 22.24
C ARG A 28 4.83 -29.85 21.76
N GLN A 29 5.41 -29.92 20.56
CA GLN A 29 6.10 -28.80 19.91
C GLN A 29 5.10 -27.73 19.45
N LYS A 30 3.95 -28.15 18.88
CA LYS A 30 2.84 -27.23 18.57
C LYS A 30 2.32 -26.52 19.82
N ALA A 31 2.18 -27.23 20.94
CA ALA A 31 1.74 -26.63 22.20
C ALA A 31 2.76 -25.63 22.77
N ALA A 32 4.05 -25.96 22.78
CA ALA A 32 5.11 -25.05 23.26
C ALA A 32 5.22 -23.78 22.40
N ALA A 33 5.15 -23.92 21.07
CA ALA A 33 5.09 -22.81 20.13
C ALA A 33 3.84 -21.95 20.31
N ALA A 34 2.68 -22.58 20.53
CA ALA A 34 1.45 -21.85 20.81
C ALA A 34 1.54 -21.01 22.08
N VAL A 35 2.20 -21.52 23.13
CA VAL A 35 2.41 -20.82 24.41
C VAL A 35 3.41 -19.65 24.25
N GLY A 36 4.48 -19.83 23.48
CA GLY A 36 5.45 -18.77 23.20
C GLY A 36 4.86 -17.61 22.40
N ALA A 37 4.15 -17.92 21.31
CA ALA A 37 3.48 -16.92 20.48
C ALA A 37 2.35 -16.22 21.25
N SER A 38 1.56 -16.94 22.04
CA SER A 38 0.49 -16.34 22.84
C SER A 38 1.00 -15.42 23.93
N GLY A 39 2.17 -15.68 24.55
CA GLY A 39 2.80 -14.76 25.51
C GLY A 39 3.23 -13.41 24.89
N PHE A 40 3.81 -13.44 23.68
CA PHE A 40 4.15 -12.23 22.95
C PHE A 40 2.90 -11.39 22.62
N TYR A 41 1.89 -12.01 22.00
CA TYR A 41 0.66 -11.31 21.62
C TYR A 41 -0.17 -10.85 22.84
N ALA A 42 -0.18 -11.62 23.94
CA ALA A 42 -0.84 -11.22 25.18
C ALA A 42 -0.21 -9.99 25.84
N LYS A 43 1.10 -9.76 25.65
CA LYS A 43 1.78 -8.55 26.13
C LYS A 43 1.66 -7.38 25.15
N TRP A 44 1.70 -7.65 23.85
CA TRP A 44 1.69 -6.63 22.80
C TRP A 44 0.29 -6.06 22.50
N LEU A 45 -0.75 -6.90 22.43
CA LEU A 45 -2.11 -6.46 22.10
C LEU A 45 -2.68 -5.42 23.07
N PRO A 46 -2.54 -5.55 24.41
CA PRO A 46 -3.01 -4.53 25.34
C PRO A 46 -2.31 -3.18 25.13
N GLN A 47 -1.04 -3.18 24.71
CA GLN A 47 -0.29 -1.96 24.41
C GLN A 47 -0.82 -1.24 23.16
N LEU A 48 -1.60 -1.90 22.31
CA LEU A 48 -2.23 -1.24 21.17
C LEU A 48 -3.46 -0.40 21.59
N VAL A 49 -4.02 -0.60 22.79
CA VAL A 49 -5.25 0.07 23.22
C VAL A 49 -4.98 1.53 23.62
N PHE A 50 -3.83 1.81 24.22
CA PHE A 50 -3.41 3.14 24.66
C PHE A 50 -2.08 3.53 24.03
N GLY A 51 -1.93 4.80 23.66
CA GLY A 51 -0.76 5.29 22.93
C GLY A 51 -0.60 6.80 23.03
N GLU A 52 0.56 7.28 22.58
CA GLU A 52 0.91 8.72 22.56
C GLU A 52 -0.10 9.53 21.76
N GLY A 53 -0.74 8.95 20.75
CA GLY A 53 -1.78 9.59 19.96
C GLY A 53 -3.05 9.95 20.76
N GLN A 54 -3.26 9.40 21.96
CA GLN A 54 -4.35 9.79 22.85
C GLN A 54 -3.97 10.93 23.81
N ARG A 55 -2.67 11.24 23.95
CA ARG A 55 -2.18 12.33 24.80
C ARG A 55 -2.29 13.64 24.03
N PRO A 56 -3.07 14.63 24.50
CA PRO A 56 -3.23 15.91 23.78
C PRO A 56 -1.92 16.67 23.59
N THR A 57 -0.93 16.43 24.45
CA THR A 57 0.38 17.09 24.46
C THR A 57 1.48 16.33 23.72
N ALA A 58 1.19 15.17 23.13
CA ALA A 58 2.19 14.46 22.34
C ALA A 58 2.45 15.17 21.00
N TYR A 59 3.69 15.08 20.52
CA TYR A 59 4.16 15.65 19.25
C TYR A 59 4.07 17.18 19.14
N GLN A 60 4.06 17.89 20.27
CA GLN A 60 3.96 19.36 20.31
C GLN A 60 5.07 20.08 19.54
N GLU A 61 6.23 19.45 19.40
CA GLU A 61 7.36 19.94 18.61
C GLU A 61 7.01 20.15 17.13
N PHE A 62 5.95 19.51 16.62
CA PHE A 62 5.43 19.69 15.25
C PHE A 62 4.31 20.73 15.14
N GLY A 63 4.03 21.51 16.20
CA GLY A 63 3.07 22.61 16.16
C GLY A 63 1.69 22.19 15.61
N PRO A 64 1.15 22.85 14.56
CA PRO A 64 -0.14 22.51 13.95
C PRO A 64 -0.25 21.06 13.46
N LEU A 65 0.86 20.48 12.96
CA LEU A 65 0.89 19.12 12.42
C LEU A 65 0.84 18.03 13.51
N ALA A 66 0.98 18.41 14.78
CA ALA A 66 0.89 17.48 15.92
C ALA A 66 -0.43 16.72 15.96
N SER A 67 -1.54 17.33 15.53
CA SER A 67 -2.85 16.69 15.46
C SER A 67 -2.87 15.51 14.48
N HIS A 68 -2.25 15.68 13.31
CA HIS A 68 -2.12 14.67 12.27
C HIS A 68 -1.17 13.54 12.70
N LEU A 69 -0.06 13.84 13.36
CA LEU A 69 0.83 12.80 13.89
C LEU A 69 0.16 11.95 14.98
N ARG A 70 -0.64 12.57 15.86
CA ARG A 70 -1.48 11.83 16.81
C ARG A 70 -2.52 10.97 16.11
N PHE A 71 -3.12 11.45 15.01
CA PHE A 71 -4.00 10.63 14.17
C PHE A 71 -3.26 9.42 13.58
N VAL A 72 -2.07 9.64 13.00
CA VAL A 72 -1.23 8.57 12.44
C VAL A 72 -0.91 7.50 13.48
N GLU A 73 -0.56 7.90 14.70
CA GLU A 73 -0.27 6.98 15.80
C GLU A 73 -1.49 6.12 16.17
N ARG A 74 -2.66 6.75 16.37
CA ARG A 74 -3.90 6.02 16.70
C ARG A 74 -4.32 5.09 15.56
N SER A 75 -4.21 5.58 14.32
CA SER A 75 -4.56 4.83 13.11
C SER A 75 -3.61 3.67 12.87
N THR A 76 -2.31 3.80 13.17
CA THR A 76 -1.34 2.70 13.08
C THR A 76 -1.65 1.59 14.08
N ARG A 77 -2.01 1.94 15.33
CA ARG A 77 -2.48 0.95 16.32
C ARG A 77 -3.79 0.30 15.89
N LYS A 78 -4.73 1.08 15.33
CA LYS A 78 -5.98 0.56 14.76
C LYS A 78 -5.68 -0.41 13.61
N LEU A 79 -4.75 -0.08 12.72
CA LEU A 79 -4.31 -0.94 11.63
C LEU A 79 -3.77 -2.27 12.16
N ALA A 80 -2.85 -2.22 13.13
CA ALA A 80 -2.29 -3.41 13.77
C ALA A 80 -3.38 -4.33 14.37
N ARG A 81 -4.37 -3.76 15.08
CA ARG A 81 -5.51 -4.53 15.62
C ARG A 81 -6.36 -5.16 14.51
N ASN A 82 -6.61 -4.45 13.41
CA ASN A 82 -7.36 -4.97 12.28
C ASN A 82 -6.62 -6.10 11.57
N THR A 83 -5.31 -5.95 11.35
CA THR A 83 -4.46 -7.01 10.80
C THR A 83 -4.48 -8.25 11.68
N PHE A 84 -4.31 -8.07 13.00
CA PHE A 84 -4.36 -9.18 13.95
C PHE A 84 -5.73 -9.87 13.96
N TYR A 85 -6.82 -9.10 13.96
CA TYR A 85 -8.16 -9.67 13.88
C TYR A 85 -8.39 -10.43 12.57
N GLY A 86 -7.87 -9.94 11.44
CA GLY A 86 -7.87 -10.67 10.17
C GLY A 86 -7.09 -11.99 10.24
N MET A 87 -5.89 -11.98 10.84
CA MET A 87 -5.11 -13.20 11.07
C MET A 87 -5.85 -14.20 11.96
N ALA A 88 -6.47 -13.75 13.06
CA ALA A 88 -7.23 -14.61 13.94
C ALA A 88 -8.49 -15.18 13.25
N ARG A 89 -9.17 -14.38 12.43
CA ARG A 89 -10.40 -14.76 11.74
C ARG A 89 -10.19 -15.74 10.59
N TRP A 90 -9.14 -15.55 9.79
CA TRP A 90 -8.93 -16.32 8.55
C TRP A 90 -7.71 -17.25 8.60
N GLN A 91 -6.81 -17.09 9.56
CA GLN A 91 -5.61 -17.91 9.75
C GLN A 91 -4.85 -18.08 8.42
N ALA A 92 -4.49 -19.31 8.03
CA ALA A 92 -3.80 -19.59 6.76
C ALA A 92 -4.57 -19.07 5.53
N ARG A 93 -5.91 -19.00 5.59
CA ARG A 93 -6.74 -18.50 4.47
C ARG A 93 -6.68 -16.98 4.30
N LEU A 94 -6.01 -16.24 5.21
CA LEU A 94 -5.80 -14.80 5.08
C LEU A 94 -5.07 -14.47 3.77
N GLU A 95 -4.14 -15.33 3.34
CA GLU A 95 -3.42 -15.13 2.07
C GLU A 95 -4.36 -15.09 0.86
N GLN A 96 -5.57 -15.64 0.95
CA GLN A 96 -6.56 -15.60 -0.14
C GLN A 96 -7.43 -14.34 -0.08
N LYS A 97 -7.35 -13.55 1.00
CA LYS A 97 -8.12 -12.31 1.20
C LYS A 97 -7.38 -11.10 0.62
N GLN A 98 -7.11 -11.14 -0.68
CA GLN A 98 -6.31 -10.13 -1.39
C GLN A 98 -6.91 -8.71 -1.30
N GLY A 99 -8.24 -8.56 -1.35
CA GLY A 99 -8.89 -7.25 -1.16
C GLY A 99 -8.68 -6.66 0.24
N PHE A 100 -8.77 -7.48 1.29
CA PHE A 100 -8.45 -7.09 2.65
C PHE A 100 -6.97 -6.70 2.79
N LEU A 101 -6.07 -7.56 2.31
CA LEU A 101 -4.61 -7.33 2.36
C LEU A 101 -4.19 -6.06 1.60
N GLY A 102 -4.79 -5.81 0.43
CA GLY A 102 -4.56 -4.60 -0.35
C GLY A 102 -4.95 -3.34 0.42
N ARG A 103 -6.12 -3.31 1.06
CA ARG A 103 -6.57 -2.17 1.88
C ARG A 103 -5.67 -1.95 3.10
N ILE A 104 -5.17 -3.01 3.75
CA ILE A 104 -4.18 -2.87 4.85
C ILE A 104 -2.93 -2.13 4.37
N VAL A 105 -2.41 -2.49 3.19
CA VAL A 105 -1.23 -1.81 2.61
C VAL A 105 -1.55 -0.38 2.20
N ASP A 106 -2.71 -0.12 1.62
CA ASP A 106 -3.11 1.22 1.23
C ASP A 106 -3.22 2.14 2.46
N ILE A 107 -3.79 1.66 3.57
CA ILE A 107 -3.81 2.41 4.83
C ILE A 107 -2.38 2.67 5.31
N GLY A 108 -1.52 1.65 5.32
CA GLY A 108 -0.12 1.80 5.72
C GLY A 108 0.63 2.83 4.89
N ALA A 109 0.39 2.84 3.57
CA ALA A 109 1.01 3.78 2.64
C ALA A 109 0.54 5.23 2.89
N GLU A 110 -0.75 5.45 3.12
CA GLU A 110 -1.27 6.78 3.48
C GLU A 110 -0.68 7.28 4.81
N LEU A 111 -0.64 6.43 5.84
CA LEU A 111 -0.08 6.78 7.14
C LEU A 111 1.42 7.08 7.06
N PHE A 112 2.16 6.32 6.25
CA PHE A 112 3.58 6.57 5.99
C PHE A 112 3.80 7.88 5.23
N ALA A 113 2.99 8.17 4.20
CA ALA A 113 3.09 9.41 3.46
C ALA A 113 2.81 10.63 4.35
N MET A 114 1.80 10.55 5.23
CA MET A 114 1.51 11.57 6.23
C MET A 114 2.70 11.82 7.16
N SER A 115 3.27 10.78 7.76
CA SER A 115 4.40 10.95 8.69
C SER A 115 5.66 11.46 7.99
N ALA A 116 5.96 10.98 6.79
CA ALA A 116 7.07 11.45 5.99
C ALA A 116 6.93 12.93 5.60
N ALA A 117 5.71 13.37 5.22
CA ALA A 117 5.43 14.77 4.92
C ALA A 117 5.64 15.66 6.15
N CYS A 118 5.10 15.27 7.32
CA CYS A 118 5.31 16.02 8.57
C CYS A 118 6.79 16.16 8.95
N VAL A 119 7.56 15.07 8.88
CA VAL A 119 9.01 15.10 9.19
C VAL A 119 9.77 15.94 8.16
N ARG A 120 9.38 15.89 6.89
CA ARG A 120 9.99 16.70 5.84
C ARG A 120 9.71 18.19 6.04
N ALA A 121 8.46 18.55 6.34
CA ALA A 121 8.08 19.93 6.63
C ALA A 121 8.83 20.47 7.85
N GLU A 122 9.00 19.65 8.90
CA GLU A 122 9.80 20.03 10.06
C GLU A 122 11.27 20.24 9.70
N GLY A 123 11.87 19.36 8.90
CA GLY A 123 13.22 19.55 8.39
C GLY A 123 13.38 20.84 7.58
N GLN A 124 12.38 21.20 6.76
CA GLN A 124 12.37 22.47 6.01
C GLN A 124 12.24 23.68 6.94
N ARG A 125 11.39 23.61 7.96
CA ARG A 125 11.23 24.68 8.96
C ARG A 125 12.49 24.94 9.77
N VAL A 126 13.25 23.90 10.10
CA VAL A 126 14.54 24.06 10.78
C VAL A 126 15.59 24.70 9.87
N ALA A 127 15.54 24.44 8.55
CA ALA A 127 16.51 24.96 7.60
C ALA A 127 16.22 26.40 7.14
N ASP A 128 14.95 26.72 6.86
CA ASP A 128 14.51 28.04 6.39
C ASP A 128 13.08 28.33 6.93
N PRO A 129 12.89 29.41 7.71
CA PRO A 129 11.58 29.75 8.27
C PRO A 129 10.48 30.02 7.24
N VAL A 130 10.82 30.62 6.09
CA VAL A 130 9.83 31.00 5.06
C VAL A 130 9.37 29.76 4.30
N VAL A 131 10.33 28.98 3.77
CA VAL A 131 10.03 27.71 3.10
C VAL A 131 9.36 26.72 4.06
N GLY A 132 9.76 26.74 5.33
CA GLY A 132 9.14 25.97 6.38
C GLY A 132 7.66 26.25 6.58
N HIS A 133 7.26 27.53 6.56
CA HIS A 133 5.86 27.92 6.70
C HIS A 133 5.02 27.37 5.54
N GLU A 134 5.45 27.58 4.30
CA GLU A 134 4.77 27.07 3.10
C GLU A 134 4.71 25.53 3.10
N ALA A 135 5.78 24.86 3.54
CA ALA A 135 5.82 23.40 3.65
C ALA A 135 4.82 22.87 4.68
N TYR A 136 4.64 23.58 5.81
CA TYR A 136 3.64 23.25 6.82
C TYR A 136 2.22 23.40 6.27
N GLU A 137 1.92 24.50 5.57
CA GLU A 137 0.59 24.72 4.95
C GLU A 137 0.24 23.61 3.94
N LEU A 138 1.17 23.25 3.05
CA LEU A 138 0.96 22.18 2.09
C LEU A 138 0.78 20.82 2.77
N THR A 139 1.53 20.57 3.84
CA THR A 139 1.46 19.31 4.59
C THR A 139 0.14 19.18 5.35
N GLU A 140 -0.36 20.28 5.93
CA GLU A 140 -1.66 20.31 6.61
C GLU A 140 -2.79 19.90 5.66
N ILE A 141 -2.90 20.55 4.50
CA ILE A 141 -3.91 20.22 3.49
C ILE A 141 -3.78 18.78 2.98
N PHE A 142 -2.56 18.31 2.74
CA PHE A 142 -2.33 16.93 2.35
C PHE A 142 -2.81 15.95 3.44
N CYS A 143 -2.48 16.20 4.71
CA CYS A 143 -2.87 15.35 5.82
C CYS A 143 -4.38 15.34 6.05
N GLU A 144 -5.08 16.46 5.87
CA GLU A 144 -6.56 16.49 5.90
C GLU A 144 -7.17 15.55 4.85
N GLN A 145 -6.69 15.62 3.61
CA GLN A 145 -7.17 14.75 2.54
C GLN A 145 -6.81 13.27 2.79
N ALA A 146 -5.60 13.01 3.28
CA ALA A 146 -5.14 11.66 3.61
C ALA A 146 -5.96 11.04 4.75
N THR A 147 -6.34 11.83 5.77
CA THR A 147 -7.23 11.38 6.84
C THR A 147 -8.54 10.83 6.29
N LEU A 148 -9.18 11.52 5.34
CA LEU A 148 -10.42 11.04 4.72
C LEU A 148 -10.23 9.71 3.97
N ARG A 149 -9.12 9.57 3.22
CA ARG A 149 -8.79 8.31 2.52
C ARG A 149 -8.56 7.17 3.50
N VAL A 150 -7.81 7.42 4.58
CA VAL A 150 -7.55 6.43 5.64
C VAL A 150 -8.85 5.97 6.30
N GLU A 151 -9.76 6.88 6.61
CA GLU A 151 -11.05 6.54 7.22
C GLU A 151 -11.94 5.71 6.29
N ALA A 152 -12.02 6.10 5.01
CA ALA A 152 -12.74 5.34 3.99
C ALA A 152 -12.16 3.93 3.80
N LEU A 153 -10.83 3.79 3.78
CA LEU A 153 -10.15 2.50 3.70
C LEU A 153 -10.43 1.63 4.93
N PHE A 154 -10.40 2.21 6.14
CA PHE A 154 -10.75 1.49 7.36
C PHE A 154 -12.19 0.98 7.36
N HIS A 155 -13.13 1.75 6.83
CA HIS A 155 -14.50 1.32 6.66
C HIS A 155 -14.59 0.16 5.65
N ALA A 156 -13.94 0.33 4.50
CA ALA A 156 -13.94 -0.66 3.41
C ALA A 156 -13.24 -1.98 3.77
N LEU A 157 -12.43 -2.04 4.83
CA LEU A 157 -11.87 -3.31 5.34
C LEU A 157 -12.97 -4.32 5.71
N TRP A 158 -14.10 -3.84 6.23
CA TRP A 158 -15.17 -4.71 6.76
C TRP A 158 -16.50 -4.56 6.03
N ALA A 159 -16.74 -3.41 5.41
CA ALA A 159 -17.90 -3.15 4.57
C ALA A 159 -17.47 -3.13 3.09
N ASN A 160 -17.54 -4.28 2.43
CA ASN A 160 -17.16 -4.46 1.02
C ASN A 160 -17.93 -5.60 0.35
N THR A 161 -17.79 -5.68 -0.97
CA THR A 161 -18.42 -6.67 -1.85
C THR A 161 -17.47 -7.80 -2.26
N ASP A 162 -16.27 -7.91 -1.67
CA ASP A 162 -15.20 -8.78 -2.15
C ASP A 162 -15.67 -10.23 -2.41
N SER A 163 -16.55 -10.76 -1.56
CA SER A 163 -17.08 -12.13 -1.72
C SER A 163 -18.13 -12.28 -2.82
N SER A 164 -18.96 -11.26 -3.09
CA SER A 164 -19.85 -11.28 -4.26
C SER A 164 -19.07 -11.07 -5.54
N ASP A 165 -18.04 -10.23 -5.52
CA ASP A 165 -17.25 -9.88 -6.70
C ASP A 165 -16.44 -11.09 -7.20
N VAL A 166 -15.83 -11.85 -6.28
CA VAL A 166 -15.16 -13.11 -6.61
C VAL A 166 -16.14 -14.13 -7.21
N ARG A 167 -17.35 -14.27 -6.62
CA ARG A 167 -18.37 -15.19 -7.16
C ARG A 167 -18.81 -14.76 -8.55
N LEU A 168 -19.10 -13.48 -8.75
CA LEU A 168 -19.48 -12.93 -10.04
C LEU A 168 -18.39 -13.17 -11.08
N THR A 169 -17.13 -12.95 -10.72
CA THR A 169 -15.98 -13.17 -11.61
C THR A 169 -15.89 -14.62 -12.04
N ASN A 170 -16.06 -15.58 -11.13
CA ASN A 170 -16.11 -17.00 -11.49
C ASN A 170 -17.29 -17.31 -12.42
N ASP A 171 -18.48 -16.77 -12.14
CA ASP A 171 -19.65 -16.95 -12.99
C ASP A 171 -19.44 -16.37 -14.41
N VAL A 172 -18.73 -15.23 -14.54
CA VAL A 172 -18.32 -14.65 -15.83
C VAL A 172 -17.35 -15.58 -16.55
N LEU A 173 -16.34 -16.10 -15.85
CA LEU A 173 -15.35 -17.03 -16.43
C LEU A 173 -15.98 -18.38 -16.83
N ASP A 174 -17.04 -18.80 -16.15
CA ASP A 174 -17.86 -19.97 -16.50
C ASP A 174 -18.82 -19.70 -17.69
N GLY A 175 -18.79 -18.50 -18.26
CA GLY A 175 -19.61 -18.11 -19.42
C GLY A 175 -21.09 -17.88 -19.10
N ARG A 176 -21.47 -17.74 -17.82
CA ARG A 176 -22.90 -17.61 -17.42
C ARG A 176 -23.57 -16.33 -17.92
N TYR A 177 -22.79 -15.33 -18.32
CA TYR A 177 -23.29 -14.02 -18.75
C TYR A 177 -22.98 -13.70 -20.21
N THR A 178 -22.67 -14.71 -21.04
CA THR A 178 -22.43 -14.52 -22.50
C THR A 178 -23.64 -13.94 -23.24
N TRP A 179 -24.84 -14.09 -22.69
CA TRP A 179 -26.04 -13.41 -23.22
C TRP A 179 -25.88 -11.88 -23.27
N LEU A 180 -25.01 -11.28 -22.44
CA LEU A 180 -24.72 -9.85 -22.47
C LEU A 180 -23.93 -9.43 -23.72
N GLU A 181 -23.27 -10.39 -24.37
CA GLU A 181 -22.50 -10.19 -25.60
C GLU A 181 -23.40 -10.24 -26.85
N GLU A 182 -24.66 -10.68 -26.71
CA GLU A 182 -25.61 -10.76 -27.82
C GLU A 182 -25.82 -9.38 -28.46
N GLY A 183 -25.49 -9.27 -29.75
CA GLY A 183 -25.60 -8.02 -30.50
C GLY A 183 -24.38 -7.09 -30.39
N ILE A 184 -23.36 -7.46 -29.61
CA ILE A 184 -22.05 -6.80 -29.65
C ILE A 184 -21.26 -7.37 -30.83
N ILE A 185 -20.94 -6.51 -31.79
CA ILE A 185 -20.08 -6.89 -32.92
C ILE A 185 -18.64 -6.95 -32.42
N ASP A 186 -18.05 -8.14 -32.43
CA ASP A 186 -16.64 -8.30 -32.18
C ASP A 186 -15.86 -7.79 -33.40
N GLN A 187 -15.18 -6.65 -33.24
CA GLN A 187 -14.36 -6.06 -34.31
C GLN A 187 -13.18 -6.94 -34.70
N SER A 188 -12.81 -7.92 -33.87
CA SER A 188 -11.77 -8.90 -34.15
C SER A 188 -12.25 -10.10 -34.96
N GLU A 189 -13.56 -10.31 -35.03
CA GLU A 189 -14.14 -11.41 -35.78
C GLU A 189 -13.95 -11.20 -37.29
N GLY A 190 -13.32 -12.18 -37.94
CA GLY A 190 -13.09 -12.15 -39.38
C GLY A 190 -11.96 -11.21 -39.87
N THR A 191 -11.27 -10.49 -38.99
CA THR A 191 -10.16 -9.60 -39.38
C THR A 191 -8.79 -10.29 -39.47
N GLY A 192 -8.72 -11.60 -39.23
CA GLY A 192 -7.47 -12.36 -39.21
C GLY A 192 -6.69 -12.22 -37.89
N PRO A 193 -5.46 -12.76 -37.79
CA PRO A 193 -4.68 -12.75 -36.56
C PRO A 193 -4.27 -11.33 -36.14
N TRP A 194 -4.65 -10.94 -34.91
CA TRP A 194 -4.36 -9.62 -34.34
C TRP A 194 -2.92 -9.47 -33.84
N ILE A 195 -2.27 -10.60 -33.58
CA ILE A 195 -0.86 -10.65 -33.24
C ILE A 195 -0.12 -11.03 -34.52
N ALA A 196 0.66 -10.09 -35.06
CA ALA A 196 1.52 -10.37 -36.20
C ALA A 196 2.47 -11.53 -35.84
N PRO A 197 2.68 -12.50 -36.75
CA PRO A 197 3.67 -13.54 -36.53
C PRO A 197 5.05 -12.87 -36.39
N TRP A 198 5.79 -13.27 -35.36
CA TRP A 198 7.18 -12.88 -35.20
C TRP A 198 8.08 -13.95 -35.82
N GLU A 199 9.01 -13.52 -36.67
CA GLU A 199 10.06 -14.38 -37.23
C GLU A 199 11.43 -14.03 -36.62
N PRO A 200 12.25 -15.04 -36.26
CA PRO A 200 13.61 -14.79 -35.78
C PRO A 200 14.48 -14.18 -36.88
N GLY A 201 14.99 -12.96 -36.66
CA GLY A 201 15.92 -12.31 -37.58
C GLY A 201 15.98 -10.80 -37.39
N PRO A 202 16.94 -10.12 -38.05
CA PRO A 202 16.93 -8.66 -38.13
C PRO A 202 15.69 -8.19 -38.90
N SER A 203 15.06 -7.11 -38.42
CA SER A 203 13.91 -6.49 -39.10
C SER A 203 14.26 -6.11 -40.53
N THR A 204 13.41 -6.49 -41.48
CA THR A 204 13.48 -6.06 -42.88
C THR A 204 12.81 -4.71 -43.10
N GLU A 205 11.98 -4.27 -42.16
CA GLU A 205 11.28 -2.99 -42.20
C GLU A 205 12.19 -1.84 -41.76
N SER A 206 11.97 -0.66 -42.36
CA SER A 206 12.70 0.56 -42.02
C SER A 206 12.49 0.95 -40.55
N ASP A 207 13.57 1.23 -39.83
CA ASP A 207 13.50 1.70 -38.44
C ASP A 207 12.76 3.05 -38.37
N VAL A 208 11.59 3.06 -37.75
CA VAL A 208 10.75 4.25 -37.52
C VAL A 208 10.94 4.85 -36.11
N ALA A 209 11.94 4.38 -35.35
CA ALA A 209 12.22 4.90 -34.03
C ALA A 209 12.60 6.39 -34.10
N ARG A 210 11.73 7.26 -33.58
CA ARG A 210 12.05 8.67 -33.39
C ARG A 210 13.07 8.81 -32.26
N ARG A 211 14.35 8.97 -32.64
CA ARG A 211 15.41 9.31 -31.69
C ARG A 211 15.25 10.77 -31.30
N ILE A 212 14.71 11.01 -30.11
CA ILE A 212 14.73 12.32 -29.48
C ILE A 212 16.17 12.54 -29.00
N SER A 213 16.98 13.24 -29.80
CA SER A 213 18.26 13.74 -29.34
C SER A 213 18.02 14.67 -28.15
N THR A 214 18.54 14.31 -26.98
CA THR A 214 18.64 15.24 -25.86
C THR A 214 19.51 16.40 -26.32
N VAL A 215 18.90 17.58 -26.44
CA VAL A 215 19.64 18.82 -26.68
C VAL A 215 20.69 18.93 -25.58
N SER A 216 21.96 18.85 -25.95
CA SER A 216 23.08 19.12 -25.05
C SER A 216 22.94 20.58 -24.58
N SER A 217 22.81 20.79 -23.27
CA SER A 217 22.77 22.12 -22.68
C SER A 217 23.97 22.95 -23.16
N PRO A 218 23.79 24.22 -23.55
CA PRO A 218 24.92 25.06 -23.94
C PRO A 218 25.82 25.26 -22.72
N GLY A 219 27.09 24.90 -22.88
CA GLY A 219 28.14 25.09 -21.87
C GLY A 219 28.37 26.56 -21.53
N PRO A 220 29.11 26.86 -20.44
CA PRO A 220 29.20 28.20 -19.88
C PRO A 220 29.94 29.15 -20.84
N VAL A 221 29.32 30.31 -21.09
CA VAL A 221 29.91 31.43 -21.81
C VAL A 221 31.15 31.92 -21.06
N GLY A 222 32.32 31.73 -21.67
CA GLY A 222 33.58 32.29 -21.17
C GLY A 222 33.53 33.81 -21.15
N ARG A 223 33.77 34.41 -19.98
CA ARG A 223 34.01 35.85 -19.85
C ARG A 223 35.40 36.15 -20.39
N THR A 224 35.48 36.82 -21.53
CA THR A 224 36.65 37.59 -21.93
C THR A 224 36.73 38.82 -21.01
N GLN A 225 37.74 38.88 -20.14
CA GLN A 225 38.18 40.14 -19.57
C GLN A 225 39.16 40.79 -20.56
N SER A 226 38.82 41.99 -21.01
CA SER A 226 39.73 42.90 -21.70
C SER A 226 40.10 44.01 -20.72
N ALA A 227 41.40 44.13 -20.46
CA ALA A 227 42.22 45.32 -20.16
C ALA A 227 43.38 44.92 -19.23
#